data_AF-A0A5B1QNN8-F1
#
_entry.id   AF-A0A5B1QNN8-F1
#
_cell.length_a   1.000
_cell.length_b   1.000
_cell.length_c   1.000
_cell.angle_alpha   90.00
_cell.angle_beta   90.00
_cell.angle_gamma   90.00
#
_symmetry.space_group_name_H-M   'P 1'
#
loop_
_entity.id
_entity.type
_entity.pdbx_description
1 polymer ?
#
loop_
_entity_poly.entity_id
_entity_poly.type
_entity_poly.pdbx_seq_one_letter_code
_entity_poly.pdbx_strand_id
1 'polypeptide(L)'
;MVDLFRRIAKLSNRATQDTAAYDAEEVKLKTYTELSNTLSQISSSATMAVRPTLEEIITNRAKYQERVQVDFKHLGHVWEDVFQLFVTGTVQSIEAKLKAQMDEMKKELGAYVEEVFSATASNSLYASSSKRKLSDDDVAMSNSNVSRSSADGDFAHKRRRLAQSLQTTPLGGTYPPGDGREGETRSTEPYGGTLQQLTEENERLKAVIRDQSAMLPGSNYSASWASSAEMEDDST
;
A
#
# COMPACT_ATOMS: atom_id res chain seq x y z
N MET A 1 -10.14 8.43 15.90
CA MET A 1 -9.84 7.12 15.26
C MET A 1 -11.10 6.30 14.99
N VAL A 2 -11.95 6.02 15.99
CA VAL A 2 -13.22 5.28 15.79
C VAL A 2 -14.13 5.90 14.73
N ASP A 3 -14.24 7.23 14.70
CA ASP A 3 -15.08 7.92 13.70
C ASP A 3 -14.55 7.80 12.26
N LEU A 4 -13.22 7.69 12.08
CA LEU A 4 -12.63 7.47 10.76
C LEU A 4 -12.98 6.06 10.25
N PHE A 5 -12.85 5.03 11.09
CA PHE A 5 -13.28 3.67 10.74
C PHE A 5 -14.78 3.58 10.47
N ARG A 6 -15.60 4.29 11.24
CA ARG A 6 -17.04 4.40 10.97
C ARG A 6 -17.30 5.06 9.60
N ARG A 7 -16.52 6.08 9.23
CA ARG A 7 -16.63 6.76 7.95
C ARG A 7 -16.16 5.87 6.79
N ILE A 8 -15.08 5.11 6.97
CA ILE A 8 -14.62 4.07 6.04
C ILE A 8 -15.75 3.07 5.81
N ALA A 9 -16.31 2.48 6.87
CA ALA A 9 -17.38 1.48 6.74
C ALA A 9 -18.60 2.02 5.98
N LYS A 10 -19.00 3.27 6.26
CA LYS A 10 -20.11 3.92 5.54
C LYS A 10 -19.81 4.13 4.06
N LEU A 11 -18.63 4.66 3.74
CA LEU A 11 -18.22 4.92 2.35
C LEU A 11 -18.01 3.61 1.58
N SER A 12 -17.38 2.61 2.18
CA SER A 12 -17.22 1.29 1.56
C SER A 12 -18.56 0.62 1.27
N ASN A 13 -19.49 0.63 2.23
CA ASN A 13 -20.82 0.06 2.00
C ASN A 13 -21.57 0.80 0.88
N ARG A 14 -21.50 2.14 0.86
CA ARG A 14 -22.11 2.94 -0.21
C ARG A 14 -21.48 2.63 -1.57
N ALA A 15 -20.16 2.61 -1.65
CA ALA A 15 -19.44 2.27 -2.88
C ALA A 15 -19.83 0.87 -3.39
N THR A 16 -19.96 -0.13 -2.50
CA THR A 16 -20.44 -1.47 -2.88
C THR A 16 -21.87 -1.44 -3.41
N GLN A 17 -22.76 -0.71 -2.75
CA GLN A 17 -24.16 -0.57 -3.18
C GLN A 17 -24.27 0.15 -4.54
N ASP A 18 -23.53 1.24 -4.74
CA ASP A 18 -23.55 2.00 -5.98
C ASP A 18 -22.89 1.21 -7.13
N THR A 19 -21.85 0.41 -6.87
CA THR A 19 -21.29 -0.53 -7.87
C THR A 19 -22.30 -1.61 -8.24
N ALA A 20 -22.99 -2.22 -7.27
CA ALA A 20 -24.02 -3.21 -7.55
C ALA A 20 -25.19 -2.61 -8.36
N ALA A 21 -25.56 -1.35 -8.09
CA ALA A 21 -26.57 -0.63 -8.85
C ALA A 21 -26.08 -0.29 -10.27
N TYR A 22 -24.82 0.10 -10.42
CA TYR A 22 -24.18 0.31 -11.73
C TYR A 22 -24.23 -0.98 -12.58
N ASP A 23 -23.84 -2.12 -12.01
CA ASP A 23 -23.87 -3.41 -12.70
C ASP A 23 -25.30 -3.81 -13.11
N ALA A 24 -26.29 -3.52 -12.25
CA ALA A 24 -27.70 -3.76 -12.57
C ALA A 24 -28.19 -2.89 -13.74
N GLU A 25 -27.78 -1.61 -13.80
CA GLU A 25 -28.10 -0.73 -14.93
C GLU A 25 -27.35 -1.15 -16.21
N GLU A 26 -26.14 -1.70 -16.11
CA GLU A 26 -25.41 -2.27 -17.26
C GLU A 26 -26.19 -3.41 -17.92
N VAL A 27 -26.72 -4.32 -17.09
CA VAL A 27 -27.55 -5.44 -17.58
C VAL A 27 -28.82 -4.92 -18.24
N LYS A 28 -29.51 -3.95 -17.62
CA LYS A 28 -30.69 -3.31 -18.22
C LYS A 28 -30.34 -2.65 -19.56
N LEU A 29 -29.25 -1.90 -19.62
CA LEU A 29 -28.82 -1.21 -20.83
C LEU A 29 -28.63 -2.20 -21.97
N LYS A 30 -27.97 -3.34 -21.70
CA LYS A 30 -27.79 -4.41 -22.68
C LYS A 30 -29.13 -4.97 -23.16
N THR A 31 -30.03 -5.32 -22.24
CA THR A 31 -31.35 -5.87 -22.59
C THR A 31 -32.20 -4.88 -23.40
N TYR A 32 -32.26 -3.61 -22.99
CA TYR A 32 -33.04 -2.59 -23.70
C TYR A 32 -32.42 -2.23 -25.05
N THR A 33 -31.10 -2.31 -25.20
CA THR A 33 -30.42 -2.14 -26.49
C THR A 33 -30.75 -3.29 -27.43
N GLU A 34 -30.71 -4.54 -26.94
CA GLU A 34 -31.12 -5.72 -27.72
C GLU A 34 -32.60 -5.63 -28.13
N LEU A 35 -33.49 -5.26 -27.20
CA LEU A 35 -34.91 -5.09 -27.48
C LEU A 35 -35.17 -3.96 -28.48
N SER A 36 -34.47 -2.83 -28.34
CA SER A 36 -34.51 -1.71 -29.30
C SER A 36 -34.08 -2.17 -30.71
N ASN A 37 -33.04 -3.01 -30.80
CA ASN A 37 -32.55 -3.57 -32.07
C ASN A 37 -33.54 -4.57 -32.69
N THR A 38 -34.22 -5.39 -31.89
CA THR A 38 -35.27 -6.29 -32.40
C THR A 38 -36.50 -5.49 -32.85
N LEU A 39 -36.91 -4.49 -32.09
CA LEU A 39 -38.06 -3.65 -32.43
C LEU A 39 -37.80 -2.80 -33.68
N SER A 40 -36.57 -2.36 -33.92
CA SER A 40 -36.24 -1.56 -35.10
C SER A 40 -36.36 -2.37 -36.40
N GLN A 41 -36.17 -3.69 -36.33
CA GLN A 41 -36.43 -4.60 -37.46
C GLN A 41 -37.92 -4.76 -37.76
N ILE A 42 -38.79 -4.57 -36.77
CA ILE A 42 -40.25 -4.71 -36.91
C ILE A 42 -40.88 -3.37 -37.32
N SER A 43 -40.58 -2.30 -36.58
CA SER A 43 -41.10 -0.96 -36.83
C SER A 43 -40.30 0.11 -36.08
N SER A 44 -39.93 1.17 -36.79
CA SER A 44 -39.29 2.37 -36.20
C SER A 44 -40.15 2.99 -35.08
N SER A 45 -41.48 2.92 -35.17
CA SER A 45 -42.38 3.43 -34.13
C SER A 45 -42.26 2.65 -32.81
N ALA A 46 -41.94 1.35 -32.87
CA ALA A 46 -41.78 0.54 -31.68
C ALA A 46 -40.45 0.86 -30.96
N THR A 47 -39.39 1.13 -31.71
CA THR A 47 -38.11 1.62 -31.16
C THR A 47 -38.27 2.97 -30.45
N MET A 48 -39.06 3.88 -31.02
CA MET A 48 -39.32 5.19 -30.40
C MET A 48 -40.03 5.09 -29.04
N ALA A 49 -40.81 4.02 -28.80
CA ALA A 49 -41.49 3.80 -27.53
C ALA A 49 -40.53 3.41 -26.39
N VAL A 50 -39.42 2.74 -26.70
CA VAL A 50 -38.43 2.29 -25.69
C VAL A 50 -37.30 3.29 -25.45
N ARG A 51 -37.13 4.24 -26.38
CA ARG A 51 -36.06 5.24 -26.33
C ARG A 51 -36.01 6.05 -25.02
N PRO A 52 -37.13 6.55 -24.45
CA PRO A 52 -37.08 7.29 -23.19
C PRO A 52 -36.53 6.46 -22.03
N THR A 53 -36.92 5.18 -21.94
CA THR A 53 -36.40 4.26 -20.91
C THR A 53 -34.89 4.02 -21.08
N LEU A 54 -34.43 3.90 -22.33
CA LEU A 54 -33.01 3.70 -22.63
C LEU A 54 -32.17 4.95 -22.29
N GLU A 55 -32.68 6.14 -22.56
CA GLU A 55 -32.06 7.41 -22.13
C GLU A 55 -31.99 7.54 -20.60
N GLU A 56 -33.05 7.11 -19.89
CA GLU A 56 -33.06 7.07 -18.43
C GLU A 56 -32.01 6.11 -17.86
N ILE A 57 -31.91 4.89 -18.40
CA ILE A 57 -30.92 3.88 -17.98
C ILE A 57 -29.49 4.42 -18.18
N ILE A 58 -29.19 5.02 -19.35
CA ILE A 58 -27.88 5.63 -19.62
C ILE A 58 -27.57 6.73 -18.59
N THR A 59 -28.55 7.59 -18.31
CA THR A 59 -28.40 8.67 -17.33
C THR A 59 -28.14 8.14 -15.92
N ASN A 60 -28.88 7.11 -15.51
CA ASN A 60 -28.71 6.50 -14.19
C ASN A 60 -27.38 5.77 -14.05
N ARG A 61 -26.95 5.05 -15.09
CA ARG A 61 -25.62 4.42 -15.17
C ARG A 61 -24.49 5.45 -14.97
N ALA A 62 -24.55 6.57 -15.68
CA ALA A 62 -23.56 7.65 -15.53
C ALA A 62 -23.53 8.20 -14.09
N LYS A 63 -24.70 8.39 -13.46
CA LYS A 63 -24.80 8.83 -12.06
C LYS A 63 -24.21 7.83 -11.07
N TYR A 64 -24.45 6.52 -11.26
CA TYR A 64 -23.84 5.51 -10.38
C TYR A 64 -22.33 5.47 -10.56
N GLN A 65 -21.83 5.55 -11.79
CA GLN A 65 -20.39 5.60 -12.07
C GLN A 65 -19.71 6.80 -11.39
N GLU A 66 -20.31 7.99 -11.52
CA GLU A 66 -19.80 9.20 -10.87
C GLU A 66 -19.77 9.05 -9.34
N ARG A 67 -20.86 8.57 -8.73
CA ARG A 67 -20.93 8.34 -7.29
C ARG A 67 -19.87 7.37 -6.79
N VAL A 68 -19.68 6.26 -7.50
CA VAL A 68 -18.63 5.28 -7.18
C VAL A 68 -17.25 5.93 -7.19
N GLN A 69 -16.92 6.72 -8.22
CA GLN A 69 -15.63 7.43 -8.29
C GLN A 69 -15.46 8.43 -7.14
N VAL A 70 -16.50 9.21 -6.83
CA VAL A 70 -16.49 10.19 -5.73
C VAL A 70 -16.31 9.49 -4.39
N ASP A 71 -17.01 8.38 -4.14
CA ASP A 71 -16.90 7.62 -2.89
C ASP A 71 -15.52 6.98 -2.74
N PHE A 72 -14.94 6.43 -3.81
CA PHE A 72 -13.57 5.90 -3.76
C PHE A 72 -12.53 6.98 -3.49
N LYS A 73 -12.69 8.17 -4.09
CA LYS A 73 -11.82 9.31 -3.80
C LYS A 73 -11.91 9.72 -2.33
N HIS A 74 -13.12 9.84 -1.79
CA HIS A 74 -13.32 10.15 -0.37
C HIS A 74 -12.77 9.05 0.54
N LEU A 75 -12.95 7.78 0.17
CA LEU A 75 -12.40 6.65 0.91
C LEU A 75 -10.87 6.72 0.97
N GLY A 76 -10.21 7.10 -0.13
CA GLY A 76 -8.78 7.34 -0.18
C GLY A 76 -8.33 8.42 0.80
N HIS A 77 -9.01 9.56 0.83
CA HIS A 77 -8.70 10.64 1.79
C HIS A 77 -8.86 10.19 3.26
N VAL A 78 -9.92 9.44 3.58
CA VAL A 78 -10.12 8.95 4.95
C VAL A 78 -9.05 7.93 5.34
N TRP A 79 -8.58 7.11 4.40
CA TRP A 79 -7.45 6.20 4.64
C TRP A 79 -6.16 6.97 4.90
N GLU A 80 -5.89 8.02 4.13
CA GLU A 80 -4.74 8.90 4.36
C GLU A 80 -4.76 9.48 5.78
N ASP A 81 -5.91 9.99 6.23
CA ASP A 81 -6.08 10.51 7.61
C ASP A 81 -5.75 9.44 8.67
N VAL A 82 -6.18 8.18 8.44
CA VAL A 82 -5.89 7.06 9.34
C VAL A 82 -4.39 6.76 9.38
N PHE A 83 -3.73 6.71 8.23
CA PHE A 83 -2.29 6.49 8.14
C PHE A 83 -1.50 7.61 8.80
N GLN A 84 -1.89 8.86 8.57
CA GLN A 84 -1.24 10.01 9.19
C GLN A 84 -1.33 9.97 10.71
N LEU A 85 -2.50 9.65 11.27
CA LEU A 85 -2.66 9.49 12.72
C LEU A 85 -1.82 8.33 13.27
N PHE A 86 -1.77 7.21 12.54
CA PHE A 86 -0.98 6.06 12.94
C PHE A 86 0.52 6.35 12.95
N VAL A 87 1.03 6.97 11.88
CA VAL A 87 2.44 7.34 11.76
C VAL A 87 2.80 8.35 12.83
N THR A 88 2.00 9.42 12.98
CA THR A 88 2.23 10.46 13.98
C THR A 88 2.25 9.88 15.40
N GLY A 89 1.28 9.03 15.74
CA GLY A 89 1.24 8.37 17.05
C GLY A 89 2.42 7.43 17.28
N THR A 90 2.89 6.74 16.25
CA THR A 90 4.07 5.86 16.33
C THR A 90 5.35 6.67 16.56
N VAL A 91 5.55 7.74 15.80
CA VAL A 91 6.70 8.64 15.96
C VAL A 91 6.73 9.24 17.36
N GLN A 92 5.60 9.79 17.83
CA GLN A 92 5.51 10.35 19.18
C GLN A 92 5.80 9.31 20.28
N SER A 93 5.35 8.07 20.11
CA SER A 93 5.62 6.99 21.05
C SER A 93 7.10 6.62 21.09
N ILE A 94 7.76 6.59 19.93
CA ILE A 94 9.21 6.34 19.81
C ILE A 94 9.98 7.49 20.46
N GLU A 95 9.65 8.73 20.15
CA GLU A 95 10.29 9.92 20.74
C GLU A 95 10.14 9.95 22.26
N ALA A 96 8.94 9.63 22.78
CA ALA A 96 8.70 9.56 24.21
C ALA A 96 9.56 8.48 24.90
N LYS A 97 9.67 7.29 24.29
CA LYS A 97 10.54 6.22 24.80
C LYS A 97 12.02 6.58 24.74
N LEU A 98 12.46 7.16 23.63
CA LEU A 98 13.84 7.60 23.46
C LEU A 98 14.21 8.67 24.50
N LYS A 99 13.33 9.63 24.72
CA LYS A 99 13.50 10.67 25.74
C LYS A 99 13.58 10.05 27.15
N ALA A 100 12.68 9.12 27.48
CA ALA A 100 12.70 8.45 28.77
C ALA A 100 14.01 7.66 29.00
N GLN A 101 14.52 6.95 27.99
CA GLN A 101 15.80 6.25 28.08
C GLN A 101 16.98 7.22 28.21
N MET A 102 16.97 8.34 27.47
CA MET A 102 18.02 9.35 27.57
C MET A 102 18.03 10.00 28.96
N ASP A 103 16.86 10.27 29.54
CA ASP A 103 16.75 10.84 30.88
C ASP A 103 17.23 9.86 31.96
N GLU A 104 16.96 8.56 31.81
CA GLU A 104 17.50 7.52 32.72
C GLU A 104 19.03 7.44 32.61
N MET A 105 19.59 7.40 31.39
CA MET A 105 21.05 7.40 31.22
C MET A 105 21.72 8.63 31.83
N LYS A 106 21.11 9.82 31.71
CA LYS A 106 21.62 11.04 32.33
C LYS A 106 21.62 10.95 33.85
N LYS A 107 20.59 10.34 34.43
CA LYS A 107 20.47 10.12 35.87
C LYS A 107 21.51 9.13 36.37
N GLU A 108 21.70 8.01 35.68
CA GLU A 108 22.75 7.03 35.99
C GLU A 108 24.15 7.64 35.89
N LEU A 109 24.42 8.41 34.82
CA LEU A 109 25.69 9.11 34.66
C LEU A 109 25.92 10.15 35.76
N GLY A 110 24.90 10.93 36.12
CA GLY A 110 24.98 11.89 37.22
C GLY A 110 25.30 11.22 38.55
N ALA A 111 24.66 10.08 38.84
CA ALA A 111 24.94 9.30 40.04
C ALA A 111 26.38 8.76 40.05
N TYR A 112 26.86 8.24 38.92
CA TYR A 112 28.22 7.75 38.79
C TYR A 112 29.27 8.84 38.98
N VAL A 113 29.04 10.02 38.39
CA VAL A 113 29.93 11.18 38.54
C VAL A 113 30.00 11.63 39.99
N GLU A 114 28.86 11.74 40.67
CA GLU A 114 28.79 12.12 42.09
C GLU A 114 29.51 11.11 42.99
N GLU A 115 29.40 9.81 42.70
CA GLU A 115 30.11 8.74 43.40
C GLU A 115 31.63 8.88 43.26
N VAL A 116 32.13 9.08 42.03
CA VAL A 116 33.56 9.24 41.75
C VAL A 116 34.14 10.48 42.45
N PHE A 117 33.43 11.61 42.41
CA PHE A 117 33.88 12.84 43.09
C PHE A 117 33.88 12.68 44.61
N SER A 118 32.85 12.06 45.18
CA SER A 118 32.75 11.80 46.63
C SER A 118 33.85 10.84 47.12
N ALA A 119 34.16 9.80 46.34
CA ALA A 119 35.25 8.86 46.64
C ALA A 119 36.63 9.53 46.56
N THR A 120 36.84 10.42 45.59
CA THR A 120 38.11 11.15 45.42
C THR A 120 38.33 12.19 46.52
N ALA A 121 37.28 12.91 46.93
CA ALA A 121 37.34 13.86 48.04
C ALA A 121 37.68 13.16 49.38
N SER A 122 37.07 12.00 49.63
CA SER A 122 37.30 11.19 50.84
C SER A 122 38.72 10.58 50.89
N ASN A 123 39.29 10.22 49.73
CA ASN A 123 40.66 9.71 49.65
C ASN A 123 41.74 10.80 49.75
N SER A 124 41.39 12.08 49.61
CA SER A 124 42.37 13.19 49.68
C SER A 124 42.81 13.53 51.12
N LEU A 125 42.08 13.09 52.15
CA LEU A 125 42.40 13.37 53.56
C LEU A 125 43.47 12.44 54.16
N TYR A 126 43.92 11.41 53.44
CA TYR A 126 45.01 10.51 53.85
C TYR A 126 46.35 10.77 53.11
N ALA A 127 46.43 11.79 52.26
CA ALA A 127 47.67 12.21 51.63
C ALA A 127 48.45 13.20 52.52
N SER A 128 48.83 12.79 53.73
CA SER A 128 49.80 13.56 54.52
C SER A 128 50.86 12.66 55.14
N SER A 129 52.10 12.98 54.79
CA SER A 129 53.35 12.58 55.46
C SER A 129 53.83 11.13 55.25
N SER A 130 54.41 10.84 54.08
CA SER A 130 55.54 9.90 54.04
C SER A 130 56.69 10.46 53.21
N LYS A 131 57.77 10.79 53.92
CA LYS A 131 58.99 11.39 53.40
C LYS A 131 59.74 10.41 52.50
N ARG A 132 60.24 10.97 51.41
CA ARG A 132 61.14 10.44 50.39
C ARG A 132 62.25 9.55 50.98
N LYS A 133 62.48 8.39 50.36
CA LYS A 133 63.81 7.77 50.29
C LYS A 133 64.04 7.29 48.85
N LEU A 134 64.96 7.98 48.18
CA LEU A 134 65.53 7.60 46.89
C LEU A 134 66.25 6.25 47.02
N SER A 135 65.95 5.33 46.11
CA SER A 135 66.85 4.26 45.70
C SER A 135 66.67 4.10 44.20
N ASP A 136 67.75 4.36 43.48
CA ASP A 136 68.07 3.76 42.18
C ASP A 136 67.75 2.26 42.22
N ASP A 137 67.12 1.73 41.17
CA ASP A 137 67.80 0.75 40.31
C ASP A 137 66.99 0.42 39.05
N ASP A 138 67.76 -0.03 38.07
CA ASP A 138 67.53 -0.06 36.63
C ASP A 138 66.54 -1.11 36.07
N VAL A 139 66.00 -0.77 34.90
CA VAL A 139 65.77 -1.61 33.69
C VAL A 139 65.07 -2.96 33.83
N ALA A 140 63.88 -3.07 33.22
CA ALA A 140 63.59 -4.10 32.20
C ALA A 140 62.26 -3.83 31.49
N MET A 141 62.36 -3.52 30.19
CA MET A 141 61.28 -3.70 29.22
C MET A 141 60.83 -5.16 29.22
N SER A 142 59.53 -5.43 29.35
CA SER A 142 58.95 -6.56 28.64
C SER A 142 57.51 -6.29 28.23
N ASN A 143 57.31 -6.59 26.97
CA ASN A 143 56.25 -6.22 26.07
C ASN A 143 55.31 -7.41 25.90
N SER A 144 54.06 -7.12 25.53
CA SER A 144 53.09 -8.02 24.86
C SER A 144 52.69 -9.34 25.54
N ASN A 145 51.42 -9.40 25.97
CA ASN A 145 50.38 -10.27 25.37
C ASN A 145 49.31 -10.59 26.41
N VAL A 146 48.24 -9.81 26.41
CA VAL A 146 46.98 -10.21 27.07
C VAL A 146 46.02 -10.73 26.00
N SER A 147 45.83 -12.03 26.10
CA SER A 147 44.83 -12.90 25.51
C SER A 147 43.54 -12.22 25.05
N ARG A 148 43.32 -12.23 23.73
CA ARG A 148 41.98 -12.15 23.14
C ARG A 148 41.23 -13.45 23.42
N SER A 149 40.48 -13.45 24.52
CA SER A 149 39.38 -14.39 24.75
C SER A 149 38.23 -14.00 23.81
N SER A 150 38.13 -14.66 22.66
CA SER A 150 36.99 -14.56 21.74
C SER A 150 36.02 -15.68 22.10
N ALA A 151 35.10 -15.38 23.02
CA ALA A 151 33.97 -16.25 23.32
C ALA A 151 32.98 -16.24 22.15
N ASP A 152 32.69 -17.44 21.67
CA ASP A 152 31.36 -17.97 21.36
C ASP A 152 30.26 -16.99 20.93
N GLY A 153 29.81 -17.20 19.69
CA GLY A 153 28.67 -16.51 19.10
C GLY A 153 28.11 -17.30 17.92
N ASP A 154 27.81 -18.58 18.18
CA ASP A 154 27.18 -19.55 17.31
C ASP A 154 25.78 -19.06 16.88
N PHE A 155 25.71 -18.25 15.82
CA PHE A 155 24.44 -17.90 15.17
C PHE A 155 24.30 -18.67 13.85
N ALA A 156 23.92 -19.93 14.03
CA ALA A 156 23.28 -20.72 12.99
C ALA A 156 22.02 -20.00 12.49
N HIS A 157 22.13 -19.28 11.37
CA HIS A 157 20.98 -18.81 10.61
C HIS A 157 20.27 -20.00 9.97
N LYS A 158 19.41 -20.67 10.74
CA LYS A 158 18.35 -21.53 10.23
C LYS A 158 17.44 -20.68 9.34
N ARG A 159 17.62 -20.79 8.02
CA ARG A 159 16.61 -20.40 7.02
C ARG A 159 15.33 -21.18 7.33
N ARG A 160 14.42 -20.55 8.05
CA ARG A 160 13.06 -21.03 8.27
C ARG A 160 12.33 -20.96 6.93
N ARG A 161 12.30 -22.08 6.20
CA ARG A 161 11.31 -22.33 5.15
C ARG A 161 9.93 -22.25 5.81
N LEU A 162 9.21 -21.15 5.56
CA LEU A 162 7.77 -21.11 5.76
C LEU A 162 7.13 -21.91 4.62
N ALA A 163 6.98 -23.22 4.83
CA ALA A 163 6.01 -23.99 4.10
C ALA A 163 4.62 -23.49 4.52
N GLN A 164 3.86 -23.04 3.54
CA GLN A 164 2.45 -22.73 3.64
C GLN A 164 1.71 -23.96 4.16
N SER A 165 1.22 -23.89 5.39
CA SER A 165 0.23 -24.84 5.91
C SER A 165 -1.14 -24.22 5.67
N LEU A 166 -1.79 -24.70 4.61
CA LEU A 166 -3.23 -24.63 4.42
C LEU A 166 -3.89 -25.37 5.58
N GLN A 167 -4.51 -24.64 6.51
CA GLN A 167 -5.49 -25.20 7.43
C GLN A 167 -6.80 -25.32 6.66
N THR A 168 -7.07 -26.53 6.17
CA THR A 168 -8.38 -26.97 5.75
C THR A 168 -9.18 -27.38 6.99
N THR A 169 -10.28 -26.68 7.22
CA THR A 169 -11.29 -26.97 8.23
C THR A 169 -12.01 -28.28 7.86
N PRO A 170 -12.14 -29.27 8.77
CA PRO A 170 -13.03 -30.41 8.53
C PRO A 170 -14.43 -30.09 9.04
N LEU A 171 -15.36 -29.84 8.12
CA LEU A 171 -16.79 -29.86 8.39
C LEU A 171 -17.29 -31.28 8.20
N GLY A 172 -17.47 -31.99 9.31
CA GLY A 172 -18.21 -33.24 9.38
C GLY A 172 -19.70 -32.97 9.24
N GLY A 173 -20.31 -33.50 8.19
CA GLY A 173 -21.74 -33.46 7.92
C GLY A 173 -22.13 -34.65 7.06
N THR A 174 -22.61 -35.69 7.73
CA THR A 174 -22.98 -37.02 7.24
C THR A 174 -24.27 -36.98 6.40
N TYR A 175 -24.26 -37.36 5.11
CA TYR A 175 -25.43 -37.79 4.31
C TYR A 175 -24.99 -38.63 3.08
N PRO A 176 -25.89 -39.45 2.47
CA PRO A 176 -25.65 -40.84 2.05
C PRO A 176 -25.32 -41.03 0.54
N PRO A 177 -25.05 -42.26 0.06
CA PRO A 177 -24.41 -42.51 -1.24
C PRO A 177 -25.44 -42.49 -2.36
N GLY A 178 -25.23 -41.59 -3.31
CA GLY A 178 -26.00 -41.47 -4.54
C GLY A 178 -25.07 -41.43 -5.74
N ASP A 179 -24.94 -42.60 -6.36
CA ASP A 179 -24.86 -42.90 -7.79
C ASP A 179 -24.02 -42.05 -8.75
N GLY A 180 -23.32 -42.76 -9.63
CA GLY A 180 -22.21 -42.25 -10.43
C GLY A 180 -22.59 -41.25 -11.51
N ARG A 181 -21.59 -40.41 -11.85
CA ARG A 181 -21.36 -40.01 -13.24
C ARG A 181 -19.94 -39.48 -13.43
N GLU A 182 -19.38 -39.98 -14.51
CA GLU A 182 -18.03 -39.78 -15.01
C GLU A 182 -17.79 -38.34 -15.48
N GLY A 183 -16.54 -37.89 -15.33
CA GLY A 183 -15.84 -37.07 -16.31
C GLY A 183 -16.26 -35.61 -16.47
N GLU A 184 -15.54 -34.70 -15.82
CA GLU A 184 -15.23 -33.41 -16.47
C GLU A 184 -13.98 -32.77 -15.86
N THR A 185 -12.82 -33.12 -16.42
CA THR A 185 -11.62 -32.29 -16.31
C THR A 185 -11.88 -30.99 -17.06
N ARG A 186 -12.43 -29.98 -16.38
CA ARG A 186 -12.51 -28.61 -16.90
C ARG A 186 -11.08 -28.10 -17.12
N SER A 187 -10.66 -28.16 -18.38
CA SER A 187 -9.55 -27.38 -18.92
C SER A 187 -9.64 -25.95 -18.39
N THR A 188 -8.63 -25.60 -17.61
CA THR A 188 -8.26 -24.22 -17.39
C THR A 188 -7.58 -23.74 -18.67
N GLU A 189 -8.09 -22.62 -19.22
CA GLU A 189 -7.64 -21.85 -20.39
C GLU A 189 -8.25 -22.22 -21.77
N PRO A 190 -8.68 -21.19 -22.56
CA PRO A 190 -7.80 -20.12 -23.04
C PRO A 190 -8.39 -18.69 -23.00
N TYR A 191 -7.90 -17.85 -22.09
CA TYR A 191 -8.04 -16.39 -22.19
C TYR A 191 -7.05 -15.77 -23.21
N GLY A 192 -6.17 -16.58 -23.81
CA GLY A 192 -5.21 -16.12 -24.82
C GLY A 192 -5.87 -15.58 -26.09
N GLY A 193 -7.02 -16.12 -26.50
CA GLY A 193 -7.74 -15.66 -27.69
C GLY A 193 -8.29 -14.23 -27.56
N THR A 194 -8.79 -13.87 -26.37
CA THR A 194 -9.39 -12.56 -26.13
C THR A 194 -8.35 -11.45 -26.08
N LEU A 195 -7.18 -11.73 -25.50
CA LEU A 195 -6.04 -10.80 -25.44
C LEU A 195 -5.43 -10.55 -26.82
N GLN A 196 -5.33 -11.60 -27.64
CA GLN A 196 -4.87 -11.47 -29.01
C GLN A 196 -5.84 -10.64 -29.86
N GLN A 197 -7.15 -10.88 -29.70
CA GLN A 197 -8.20 -10.13 -30.40
C GLN A 197 -8.18 -8.63 -30.05
N LEU A 198 -7.99 -8.28 -28.77
CA LEU A 198 -7.83 -6.90 -28.30
C LEU A 198 -6.56 -6.23 -28.82
N THR A 199 -5.49 -7.00 -29.03
CA THR A 199 -4.23 -6.51 -29.58
C THR A 199 -4.38 -6.19 -31.07
N GLU A 200 -5.04 -7.07 -31.83
CA GLU A 200 -5.32 -6.85 -33.25
C GLU A 200 -6.28 -5.67 -33.48
N GLU A 201 -7.32 -5.53 -32.65
CA GLU A 201 -8.25 -4.41 -32.74
C GLU A 201 -7.56 -3.07 -32.44
N ASN A 202 -6.66 -3.02 -31.45
CA ASN A 202 -5.89 -1.82 -31.15
C ASN A 202 -4.99 -1.38 -32.31
N GLU A 203 -4.28 -2.32 -32.94
CA GLU A 203 -3.45 -2.01 -34.11
C GLU A 203 -4.30 -1.54 -35.30
N ARG A 204 -5.49 -2.14 -35.49
CA ARG A 204 -6.44 -1.69 -36.52
C ARG A 204 -6.93 -0.26 -36.26
N LEU A 205 -7.28 0.08 -35.02
CA LEU A 205 -7.73 1.44 -34.65
C LEU A 205 -6.61 2.48 -34.81
N LYS A 206 -5.37 2.15 -34.42
CA LYS A 206 -4.21 3.01 -34.66
C LYS A 206 -3.97 3.27 -36.14
N ALA A 207 -4.12 2.25 -36.99
CA ALA A 207 -3.99 2.41 -38.43
C ALA A 207 -5.04 3.35 -39.01
N VAL A 208 -6.31 3.22 -38.59
CA VAL A 208 -7.39 4.12 -39.01
C VAL A 208 -7.13 5.57 -38.58
N ILE A 209 -6.65 5.80 -37.35
CA ILE A 209 -6.32 7.15 -36.87
C ILE A 209 -5.16 7.75 -37.68
N ARG A 210 -4.13 6.94 -38.01
CA ARG A 210 -2.99 7.39 -38.82
C ARG A 210 -3.44 7.76 -40.24
N ASP A 211 -4.34 6.96 -40.83
CA ASP A 211 -4.87 7.20 -42.17
C ASP A 211 -5.77 8.44 -42.22
N GLN A 212 -6.66 8.61 -41.22
CA GLN A 212 -7.44 9.84 -41.06
C GLN A 212 -6.57 11.07 -40.83
N SER A 213 -5.47 10.94 -40.07
CA SER A 213 -4.51 12.03 -39.88
C SER A 213 -3.76 12.37 -41.17
N ALA A 214 -3.50 11.40 -42.05
CA ALA A 214 -2.86 11.63 -43.34
C ALA A 214 -3.81 12.25 -44.38
N MET A 215 -5.12 11.99 -44.27
CA MET A 215 -6.16 12.57 -45.15
C MET A 215 -6.53 14.02 -44.83
N LEU A 216 -6.02 14.60 -43.74
CA LEU A 216 -6.21 16.01 -43.41
C LEU A 216 -4.94 16.82 -43.74
N PRO A 217 -4.76 17.28 -45.00
CA PRO A 217 -3.68 18.20 -45.32
C PRO A 217 -3.97 19.55 -44.66
N GLY A 218 -3.32 19.84 -43.53
CA GLY A 218 -3.26 21.20 -42.97
C GLY A 218 -3.57 21.39 -41.49
N SER A 219 -3.77 20.33 -40.70
CA SER A 219 -3.99 20.49 -39.25
C SER A 219 -2.64 20.56 -38.50
N ASN A 220 -1.99 21.72 -38.55
CA ASN A 220 -0.82 22.08 -37.73
C ASN A 220 -1.20 22.28 -36.24
N TYR A 221 -1.93 21.35 -35.62
CA TYR A 221 -2.06 21.29 -34.17
C TYR A 221 -0.92 20.47 -33.58
N SER A 222 0.30 20.93 -33.83
CA SER A 222 1.49 20.41 -33.17
C SER A 222 1.53 20.96 -31.74
N ALA A 223 1.30 20.07 -30.78
CA ALA A 223 1.85 20.05 -29.42
C ALA A 223 2.29 21.40 -28.82
N SER A 224 1.34 22.12 -28.19
CA SER A 224 1.63 23.31 -27.36
C SER A 224 1.70 23.00 -25.86
N TRP A 225 1.73 21.73 -25.44
CA TRP A 225 1.54 21.37 -24.02
C TRP A 225 2.86 21.18 -23.25
N ALA A 226 4.02 21.38 -23.89
CA ALA A 226 5.33 21.12 -23.29
C ALA A 226 6.10 22.39 -22.86
N SER A 227 5.48 23.57 -22.76
CA SER A 227 6.19 24.83 -22.50
C SER A 227 5.57 25.69 -21.38
N SER A 228 5.22 25.08 -20.25
CA SER A 228 4.79 25.83 -19.04
C SER A 228 5.38 25.27 -17.74
N ALA A 229 6.66 24.88 -17.75
CA ALA A 229 7.35 24.42 -16.54
C ALA A 229 8.68 25.15 -16.23
N GLU A 230 8.96 26.29 -16.87
CA GLU A 230 10.15 27.10 -16.55
C GLU A 230 9.76 28.58 -16.44
N MET A 231 9.23 28.98 -15.28
CA MET A 231 9.36 30.35 -14.76
C MET A 231 8.78 30.41 -13.35
N GLU A 232 9.61 30.12 -12.35
CA GLU A 232 9.49 30.67 -10.98
C GLU A 232 10.79 30.35 -10.24
N ASP A 233 11.86 31.02 -10.67
CA ASP A 233 13.06 31.26 -9.87
C ASP A 233 13.48 32.70 -10.15
N ASP A 234 12.85 33.66 -9.45
CA ASP A 234 13.53 34.86 -8.99
C ASP A 234 12.62 35.67 -8.04
N SER A 235 13.24 36.23 -7.01
CA SER A 235 12.76 37.29 -6.09
C SER A 235 12.35 36.89 -4.66
N THR A 236 13.33 37.19 -3.78
CA THR A 236 13.28 37.69 -2.38
C THR A 236 13.08 36.73 -1.22
#